data_AF-A0A2H1KL88-F1
#
_entry.id   AF-A0A2H1KL88-F1
#
_cell.length_a   1.000
_cell.length_b   1.000
_cell.length_c   1.000
_cell.angle_alpha   90.00
_cell.angle_beta   90.00
_cell.angle_gamma   90.00
#
_symmetry.space_group_name_H-M   'P 1'
#
loop_
_entity.id
_entity.type
_entity.pdbx_description
1 polymer ?
#
loop_
_entity_poly.entity_id
_entity_poly.type
_entity_poly.pdbx_seq_one_letter_code
_entity_poly.pdbx_strand_id
1 'polypeptide(L)'
;MTSPEAPRNNPPEQDASEPPFTNDPRWKQTIARFSDYASAQAAVDRLSDAGFAVERVAIVGLDVRVVEHVLGRLTGGKAALRGAGVGAWFGVLLVSCALNSVCKL
;
A
#
# COMPACT_ATOMS: atom_id res chain seq x y z
N MET A 1 17.76 -49.21 -11.99
CA MET A 1 18.13 -48.48 -13.22
C MET A 1 16.80 -47.99 -13.81
N THR A 2 16.27 -46.86 -13.38
CA THR A 2 16.56 -45.54 -13.94
C THR A 2 16.61 -44.44 -12.86
N SER A 3 17.26 -43.33 -13.25
CA SER A 3 17.82 -42.22 -12.48
C SER A 3 16.87 -41.47 -11.51
N PRO A 4 17.40 -40.84 -10.43
CA PRO A 4 16.72 -39.72 -9.76
C PRO A 4 16.59 -38.52 -10.72
N GLU A 5 15.40 -37.91 -10.74
CA GLU A 5 15.11 -36.64 -11.43
C GLU A 5 15.93 -35.53 -10.75
N ALA A 6 16.88 -34.96 -11.49
CA ALA A 6 17.67 -33.81 -11.06
C ALA A 6 16.77 -32.57 -10.90
N PRO A 7 17.09 -31.62 -10.00
CA PRO A 7 16.34 -30.37 -9.90
C PRO A 7 16.38 -29.64 -11.25
N ARG A 8 15.23 -29.54 -11.90
CA ARG A 8 15.06 -28.73 -13.11
C ARG A 8 15.27 -27.27 -12.73
N ASN A 9 16.45 -26.75 -13.04
CA ASN A 9 16.75 -25.32 -13.05
C ASN A 9 15.98 -24.67 -14.19
N ASN A 10 14.66 -24.55 -14.04
CA ASN A 10 13.89 -23.66 -14.88
C ASN A 10 14.30 -22.23 -14.48
N PRO A 11 14.80 -21.41 -15.43
CA PRO A 11 14.88 -19.98 -15.20
C PRO A 11 13.51 -19.50 -14.71
N PRO A 12 13.43 -18.49 -13.81
CA PRO A 12 12.15 -17.91 -13.46
C PRO A 12 11.43 -17.58 -14.77
N GLU A 13 10.23 -18.12 -14.97
CA GLU A 13 9.33 -17.66 -16.02
C GLU A 13 9.22 -16.14 -15.85
N GLN A 14 9.98 -15.42 -16.68
CA GLN A 14 9.94 -13.98 -16.74
C GLN A 14 8.60 -13.64 -17.36
N ASP A 15 7.63 -13.34 -16.51
CA ASP A 15 6.38 -12.72 -16.93
C ASP A 15 6.74 -11.48 -17.74
N ALA A 16 6.50 -11.54 -19.05
CA ALA A 16 6.87 -10.53 -20.03
C ALA A 16 6.17 -9.18 -19.81
N SER A 17 5.33 -9.08 -18.77
CA SER A 17 4.65 -7.88 -18.30
C SER A 17 5.43 -7.14 -17.21
N GLU A 18 6.43 -7.77 -16.57
CA GLU A 18 7.21 -7.15 -15.51
C GLU A 18 8.38 -6.34 -16.09
N PRO A 19 8.46 -5.02 -15.82
CA PRO A 19 9.62 -4.22 -16.23
C PRO A 19 10.90 -4.81 -15.61
N PRO A 20 12.03 -4.82 -16.34
CA PRO A 20 13.26 -5.55 -15.96
C PRO A 20 13.94 -5.09 -14.66
N PHE A 21 13.36 -4.11 -13.96
CA PHE A 21 13.86 -3.49 -12.73
C PHE A 21 13.08 -3.89 -11.47
N THR A 22 12.17 -4.87 -11.51
CA THR A 22 11.29 -5.09 -10.35
C THR A 22 11.87 -6.05 -9.31
N ASN A 23 12.53 -7.16 -9.68
CA ASN A 23 12.82 -8.23 -8.69
C ASN A 23 14.23 -8.86 -8.64
N ASP A 24 15.22 -8.47 -9.46
CA ASP A 24 16.59 -9.01 -9.30
C ASP A 24 17.34 -8.31 -8.13
N PRO A 25 17.83 -9.03 -7.10
CA PRO A 25 18.55 -8.42 -5.98
C PRO A 25 19.97 -7.95 -6.34
N ARG A 26 20.56 -8.42 -7.46
CA ARG A 26 21.97 -8.17 -7.79
C ARG A 26 22.30 -6.70 -8.09
N TRP A 27 21.32 -5.90 -8.45
CA TRP A 27 21.50 -4.47 -8.74
C TRP A 27 20.98 -3.55 -7.62
N LYS A 28 20.41 -4.11 -6.54
CA LYS A 28 19.90 -3.33 -5.40
C LYS A 28 21.02 -3.14 -4.36
N GLN A 29 21.73 -2.01 -4.43
CA GLN A 29 22.74 -1.63 -3.44
C GLN A 29 22.08 -0.88 -2.27
N THR A 30 22.35 -1.27 -1.02
CA THR A 30 21.90 -0.49 0.15
C THR A 30 22.76 0.76 0.29
N ILE A 31 22.12 1.93 0.25
CA ILE A 31 22.79 3.24 0.36
C ILE A 31 22.93 3.65 1.83
N ALA A 32 21.86 3.48 2.62
CA ALA A 32 21.82 3.79 4.05
C ALA A 32 20.67 3.03 4.73
N ARG A 33 20.75 2.90 6.06
CA ARG A 33 19.68 2.34 6.90
C ARG A 33 19.29 3.36 7.96
N PHE A 34 17.99 3.53 8.14
CA PHE A 34 17.41 4.49 9.07
C PHE A 34 16.47 3.77 10.04
N SER A 35 16.37 4.26 11.28
CA SER A 35 15.49 3.72 12.32
C SER A 35 14.04 4.17 12.18
N ASP A 36 13.84 5.31 11.54
CA ASP A 36 12.56 6.00 11.41
C ASP A 36 12.38 6.46 9.97
N TYR A 37 11.11 6.61 9.58
CA TYR A 37 10.75 6.98 8.23
C TYR A 37 11.12 8.44 7.91
N ALA A 38 11.04 9.34 8.90
CA ALA A 38 11.32 10.76 8.70
C ALA A 38 12.79 11.01 8.34
N SER A 39 13.73 10.32 8.98
CA SER A 39 15.15 10.40 8.64
C SER A 39 15.46 9.78 7.27
N ALA A 40 14.75 8.71 6.88
CA ALA A 40 14.83 8.16 5.53
C ALA A 40 14.33 9.15 4.46
N GLN A 41 13.22 9.84 4.71
CA GLN A 41 12.69 10.88 3.82
C GLN A 41 13.69 12.04 3.68
N ALA A 42 14.20 12.57 4.79
CA ALA A 42 15.17 13.66 4.76
C ALA A 42 16.47 13.30 4.00
N ALA A 43 16.86 12.01 4.02
CA ALA A 43 17.99 11.54 3.24
C ALA A 43 17.67 11.51 1.73
N VAL A 44 16.46 11.09 1.34
CA VAL A 44 16.01 11.15 -0.06
C VAL A 44 15.92 12.59 -0.55
N ASP A 45 15.41 13.51 0.29
CA ASP A 45 15.34 14.94 -0.04
C ASP A 45 16.74 15.51 -0.31
N ARG A 46 17.72 15.23 0.56
CA ARG A 46 19.12 15.63 0.33
C ARG A 46 19.74 15.02 -0.93
N LEU A 47 19.42 13.77 -1.23
CA LEU A 47 19.89 13.11 -2.46
C LEU A 47 19.27 13.78 -3.70
N SER A 48 17.98 14.11 -3.64
CA SER A 48 17.27 14.85 -4.69
C SER A 48 17.89 16.23 -4.91
N ASP A 49 18.15 16.98 -3.84
CA ASP A 49 18.78 18.31 -3.90
C ASP A 49 20.20 18.26 -4.50
N ALA A 50 20.91 17.14 -4.30
CA ALA A 50 22.22 16.88 -4.89
C ALA A 50 22.16 16.42 -6.36
N GLY A 51 20.96 16.34 -6.96
CA GLY A 51 20.74 15.92 -8.34
C GLY A 51 20.84 14.40 -8.56
N PHE A 52 20.73 13.60 -7.50
CA PHE A 52 20.69 12.15 -7.61
C PHE A 52 19.37 11.70 -8.26
N ALA A 53 19.42 10.70 -9.14
CA ALA A 53 18.24 10.15 -9.82
C ALA A 53 17.35 9.34 -8.85
N VAL A 54 16.52 10.05 -8.07
CA VAL A 54 15.64 9.45 -7.06
C VAL A 54 14.54 8.57 -7.65
N GLU A 55 14.28 8.61 -8.97
CA GLU A 55 13.30 7.72 -9.61
C GLU A 55 13.68 6.23 -9.52
N ARG A 56 14.95 5.95 -9.18
CA ARG A 56 15.49 4.60 -9.01
C ARG A 56 15.72 4.22 -7.55
N VAL A 57 15.37 5.08 -6.60
CA VAL A 57 15.54 4.83 -5.16
C VAL A 57 14.25 4.24 -4.59
N ALA A 58 14.38 3.14 -3.84
CA ALA A 58 13.28 2.52 -3.12
C ALA A 58 13.56 2.54 -1.62
N ILE A 59 12.60 3.04 -0.82
CA ILE A 59 12.64 2.92 0.64
C ILE A 59 12.07 1.55 1.01
N VAL A 60 12.90 0.67 1.57
CA VAL A 60 12.50 -0.66 2.03
C VAL A 60 12.42 -0.65 3.55
N GLY A 61 11.20 -0.74 4.07
CA GLY A 61 10.97 -0.94 5.50
C GLY A 61 11.30 -2.37 5.90
N LEU A 62 12.35 -2.55 6.69
CA LEU A 62 12.68 -3.83 7.31
C LEU A 62 12.08 -3.83 8.73
N ASP A 63 11.41 -4.92 9.11
CA ASP A 63 10.86 -5.09 10.48
C ASP A 63 9.78 -4.07 10.89
N VAL A 64 8.89 -3.70 9.97
CA VAL A 64 7.75 -2.82 10.30
C VAL A 64 6.91 -3.45 11.42
N ARG A 65 6.83 -2.76 12.56
CA ARG A 65 5.99 -3.17 13.69
C ARG A 65 4.55 -2.72 13.42
N VAL A 66 3.68 -3.68 13.13
CA VAL A 66 2.24 -3.42 13.02
C VAL A 66 1.66 -3.31 14.44
N VAL A 67 1.38 -2.08 14.86
CA VAL A 67 0.64 -1.82 16.09
C VAL A 67 -0.82 -1.63 15.73
N GLU A 68 -1.62 -2.68 15.89
CA GLU A 68 -3.06 -2.57 15.73
C GLU A 68 -3.66 -1.91 16.97
N HIS A 69 -4.22 -0.71 16.81
CA HIS A 69 -5.01 -0.11 17.86
C HIS A 69 -6.40 -0.75 17.87
N VAL A 70 -6.61 -1.69 18.79
CA VAL A 70 -7.91 -2.35 18.96
C VAL A 70 -8.90 -1.36 19.57
N LEU A 71 -9.67 -0.66 18.73
CA LEU A 71 -10.74 0.29 19.11
C LEU A 71 -11.95 -0.37 19.83
N GLY A 72 -11.78 -1.60 20.33
CA GLY A 72 -12.80 -2.44 20.94
C GLY A 72 -13.40 -3.50 20.01
N ARG A 73 -14.22 -4.40 20.58
CA ARG A 73 -14.89 -5.46 19.82
C ARG A 73 -15.96 -4.85 18.91
N LEU A 74 -15.67 -4.84 17.61
CA LEU A 74 -16.62 -4.49 16.55
C LEU A 74 -17.52 -5.71 16.30
N THR A 75 -18.64 -5.77 17.03
CA THR A 75 -19.66 -6.79 16.81
C THR A 75 -20.53 -6.41 15.62
N GLY A 76 -21.13 -7.39 14.94
CA GLY A 76 -22.00 -7.14 13.77
C GLY A 76 -23.11 -6.11 14.04
N GLY A 77 -23.68 -6.11 15.25
CA GLY A 77 -24.66 -5.09 15.66
C GLY A 77 -24.08 -3.68 15.74
N LYS A 78 -22.86 -3.51 16.28
CA LYS A 78 -22.16 -2.20 16.29
C LYS A 78 -21.76 -1.74 14.89
N ALA A 79 -21.37 -2.66 14.02
CA ALA A 79 -21.07 -2.37 12.61
C ALA A 79 -22.32 -1.90 11.86
N ALA A 80 -23.43 -2.64 12.02
CA ALA A 80 -24.71 -2.31 11.39
C ALA A 80 -25.26 -0.96 11.87
N LEU A 81 -25.20 -0.67 13.18
CA LEU A 81 -25.63 0.63 13.72
C LEU A 81 -24.78 1.79 13.17
N ARG A 82 -23.45 1.63 13.12
CA ARG A 82 -22.56 2.67 12.56
C ARG A 82 -22.83 2.88 11.07
N GLY A 83 -22.98 1.81 10.30
CA GLY A 83 -23.32 1.88 8.88
C GLY A 83 -24.70 2.49 8.64
N ALA A 84 -25.71 2.14 9.45
CA ALA A 84 -27.05 2.70 9.38
C ALA A 84 -27.07 4.18 9.73
N GLY A 85 -26.31 4.63 10.73
CA GLY A 85 -26.19 6.06 11.06
C GLY A 85 -25.60 6.88 9.90
N VAL A 86 -24.53 6.37 9.28
CA VAL A 86 -23.90 7.02 8.12
C VAL A 86 -24.85 7.00 6.91
N GLY A 87 -25.46 5.85 6.61
CA GLY A 87 -26.42 5.71 5.52
C GLY A 87 -27.69 6.53 5.72
N ALA A 88 -28.19 6.69 6.95
CA ALA A 88 -29.32 7.53 7.27
C ALA A 88 -29.01 9.00 7.04
N TRP A 89 -27.81 9.47 7.43
CA TRP A 89 -27.39 10.84 7.14
C TRP A 89 -27.33 11.10 5.62
N PHE A 90 -26.70 10.20 4.86
CA PHE A 90 -26.68 10.30 3.40
C PHE A 90 -28.07 10.18 2.77
N GLY A 91 -28.92 9.28 3.27
CA GLY A 91 -30.30 9.11 2.81
C GLY A 91 -31.15 10.35 3.07
N VAL A 92 -31.03 10.96 4.25
CA VAL A 92 -31.68 12.23 4.59
C VAL A 92 -31.18 13.33 3.66
N LEU A 93 -29.88 13.42 3.36
CA LEU A 93 -29.37 14.41 2.41
C LEU A 93 -29.92 14.19 0.99
N LEU A 94 -29.93 12.95 0.51
CA LEU A 94 -30.44 12.61 -0.82
C LEU A 94 -31.95 12.85 -0.95
N VAL A 95 -32.74 12.40 0.03
CA VAL A 95 -34.20 12.59 0.03
C VAL A 95 -34.60 14.04 0.32
N SER A 96 -33.86 14.75 1.17
CA SER A 96 -34.10 16.16 1.44
C SER A 96 -33.79 17.03 0.23
N CYS A 97 -32.74 16.72 -0.54
CA CYS A 97 -32.46 17.40 -1.81
C CYS A 97 -33.61 17.16 -2.80
N ALA A 98 -34.10 15.92 -2.89
CA ALA A 98 -35.23 15.58 -3.75
C ALA A 98 -36.53 16.29 -3.35
N LEU A 99 -36.80 16.46 -2.05
CA LEU A 99 -38.02 17.14 -1.57
C LEU A 99 -38.00 18.65 -1.80
N ASN A 100 -36.84 19.31 -1.70
CA ASN A 100 -36.77 20.77 -1.76
C ASN A 100 -36.43 21.30 -3.16
N SER A 101 -35.75 20.52 -4.01
CA SER A 101 -35.30 21.00 -5.33
C SER A 101 -36.35 20.88 -6.44
N VAL A 102 -37.42 20.09 -6.25
CA VAL A 102 -38.57 20.02 -7.21
C VAL A 102 -39.59 21.14 -6.96
N CYS A 103 -39.51 21.86 -5.84
CA CYS A 103 -40.32 23.07 -5.57
C CYS A 103 -39.60 24.39 -5.87
N LYS A 104 -38.39 24.36 -6.45
CA LYS A 104 -37.64 25.60 -6.75
C LYS A 104 -36.75 25.52 -8.01
N LEU A 105 -37.27 24.91 -9.08
CA LEU A 105 -36.80 25.14 -10.45
C LEU A 105 -37.99 25.31 -11.40
#